data_AF-A0AAD4NT39-F1
#
_entry.id   AF-A0AAD4NT39-F1
#
_cell.length_a   1.000
_cell.length_b   1.000
_cell.length_c   1.000
_cell.angle_alpha   90.00
_cell.angle_beta   90.00
_cell.angle_gamma   90.00
#
_symmetry.space_group_name_H-M   'P 1'
#
loop_
_entity.id
_entity.type
_entity.pdbx_description
1 polymer ?
#
loop_
_entity_poly.entity_id
_entity_poly.type
_entity_poly.pdbx_seq_one_letter_code
_entity_poly.pdbx_strand_id
1 'polypeptide(L)'
;MGACEREFLAAFTSLYLNAQTVGNSSLFTNYMLQNYTYSENFAPANLSAPTSIVNQPLNSTNSRIFLDAYLCSAFTQIIVPEPSHPYVLGVRIEGNGKYVTKMETLVSDEGDWLFNATGAAYWNSKESWPPIPLADQDTRDVIKAAGDAYLNRFGNVNVTVPFGTPCARLEGGSAKYGVY
;
A
#
# COMPACT_ATOMS: atom_id res chain seq x y z
N MET A 1 -18.17 -17.67 -5.78
CA MET A 1 -16.90 -16.93 -5.74
C MET A 1 -15.80 -17.95 -5.56
N GLY A 2 -14.81 -17.99 -6.46
CA GLY A 2 -13.65 -18.88 -6.28
C GLY A 2 -12.85 -18.42 -5.07
N ALA A 3 -12.17 -19.34 -4.39
CA ALA A 3 -11.23 -18.98 -3.33
C ALA A 3 -10.11 -18.13 -3.95
N CYS A 4 -9.78 -16.99 -3.33
CA CYS A 4 -8.65 -16.18 -3.76
C CYS A 4 -7.39 -16.71 -3.10
N GLU A 5 -6.50 -17.30 -3.90
CA GLU A 5 -5.26 -17.83 -3.39
C GLU A 5 -4.27 -16.70 -3.10
N ARG A 6 -3.53 -16.81 -2.00
CA ARG A 6 -2.51 -15.83 -1.62
C ARG A 6 -1.42 -15.71 -2.69
N GLU A 7 -1.16 -16.79 -3.43
CA GLU A 7 -0.20 -16.83 -4.54
C GLU A 7 -0.62 -15.92 -5.71
N PHE A 8 -1.91 -15.83 -6.05
CA PHE A 8 -2.40 -14.90 -7.06
C PHE A 8 -2.05 -13.45 -6.68
N LEU A 9 -2.34 -13.05 -5.44
CA LEU A 9 -2.04 -11.69 -4.95
C LEU A 9 -0.54 -11.43 -4.88
N ALA A 10 0.27 -12.41 -4.44
CA ALA A 10 1.73 -12.30 -4.40
C ALA A 10 2.33 -12.15 -5.80
N ALA A 11 1.85 -12.93 -6.78
CA ALA A 11 2.29 -12.85 -8.17
C ALA A 11 1.94 -11.49 -8.78
N PHE A 12 0.70 -11.01 -8.57
CA PHE A 12 0.29 -9.72 -9.09
C PHE A 12 1.06 -8.55 -8.47
N THR A 13 1.27 -8.54 -7.15
CA THR A 13 2.02 -7.46 -6.49
C THR A 13 3.48 -7.43 -6.90
N SER A 14 4.08 -8.59 -7.16
CA SER A 14 5.44 -8.69 -7.72
C SER A 14 5.49 -8.19 -9.17
N LEU A 15 4.49 -8.52 -9.99
CA LEU A 15 4.33 -7.98 -11.34
C LEU A 15 4.15 -6.46 -11.32
N TYR A 16 3.38 -5.93 -10.36
CA TYR A 16 3.19 -4.50 -10.15
C TYR A 16 4.51 -3.79 -9.88
N LEU A 17 5.34 -4.31 -8.97
CA LEU A 17 6.64 -3.72 -8.67
C LEU A 17 7.55 -3.70 -9.90
N ASN A 18 7.56 -4.77 -10.69
CA ASN A 18 8.31 -4.80 -11.95
C ASN A 18 7.78 -3.74 -12.93
N ALA A 19 6.48 -3.70 -13.18
CA ALA A 19 5.84 -2.73 -14.06
C ALA A 19 6.12 -1.29 -13.66
N GLN A 20 6.04 -0.97 -12.36
CA GLN A 20 6.37 0.34 -11.82
C GLN A 20 7.87 0.67 -12.00
N THR A 21 8.75 -0.32 -11.85
CA THR A 21 10.20 -0.14 -12.02
C THR A 21 10.53 0.26 -13.46
N VAL A 22 9.93 -0.41 -14.43
CA VAL A 22 10.20 -0.17 -15.87
C VAL A 22 9.28 0.89 -16.49
N GLY A 23 8.25 1.36 -15.79
CA GLY A 23 7.27 2.30 -16.32
C GLY A 23 6.36 1.69 -17.40
N ASN A 24 5.84 0.47 -17.19
CA ASN A 24 5.10 -0.24 -18.24
C ASN A 24 3.85 -0.99 -17.73
N SER A 25 2.69 -0.33 -17.81
CA SER A 25 1.39 -0.91 -17.48
C SER A 25 0.94 -2.06 -18.39
N SER A 26 1.49 -2.20 -19.60
CA SER A 26 1.09 -3.27 -20.53
C SER A 26 1.38 -4.68 -19.99
N LEU A 27 2.28 -4.79 -19.01
CA LEU A 27 2.58 -6.03 -18.29
C LEU A 27 1.34 -6.60 -17.58
N PHE A 28 0.35 -5.77 -17.25
CA PHE A 28 -0.88 -6.20 -16.57
C PHE A 28 -1.94 -6.78 -17.49
N THR A 29 -1.79 -6.68 -18.82
CA THR A 29 -2.86 -6.98 -19.80
C THR A 29 -3.57 -8.32 -19.56
N ASN A 30 -2.83 -9.37 -19.20
CA ASN A 30 -3.38 -10.71 -18.98
C ASN A 30 -3.96 -10.93 -17.57
N TYR A 31 -3.79 -9.97 -16.67
CA TYR A 31 -4.17 -10.04 -15.26
C TYR A 31 -5.34 -9.12 -14.91
N MET A 32 -5.70 -8.17 -15.79
CA MET A 32 -6.83 -7.27 -15.57
C MET A 32 -8.13 -7.86 -16.12
N LEU A 33 -9.22 -7.73 -15.39
CA LEU A 33 -10.56 -8.06 -15.90
C LEU A 33 -10.98 -7.02 -16.95
N GLN A 34 -11.71 -7.38 -18.00
CA GLN A 34 -12.08 -6.47 -19.10
C GLN A 34 -12.69 -5.12 -18.65
N ASN A 35 -13.44 -5.10 -17.55
CA ASN A 35 -14.08 -3.89 -17.00
C ASN A 35 -13.49 -3.51 -15.64
N TYR A 36 -12.16 -3.61 -15.49
CA TYR A 36 -11.49 -3.15 -14.28
C TYR A 36 -11.66 -1.65 -14.08
N THR A 37 -11.52 -1.19 -12.84
CA THR A 37 -11.46 0.23 -12.50
C THR A 37 -10.06 0.62 -12.08
N TYR A 38 -9.63 1.81 -12.49
CA TYR A 38 -8.36 2.41 -12.10
C TYR A 38 -8.55 3.84 -11.63
N SER A 39 -7.94 4.19 -10.50
CA SER A 39 -7.92 5.55 -9.98
C SER A 39 -6.56 5.94 -9.43
N GLU A 40 -6.23 7.23 -9.57
CA GLU A 40 -5.09 7.86 -8.93
C GLU A 40 -5.61 9.03 -8.08
N ASN A 41 -5.18 9.12 -6.82
CA ASN A 41 -5.59 10.18 -5.89
C ASN A 41 -7.12 10.42 -5.84
N PHE A 42 -7.87 9.31 -5.73
CA PHE A 42 -9.34 9.25 -5.68
C PHE A 42 -10.07 9.71 -6.95
N ALA A 43 -9.36 10.00 -8.04
CA ALA A 43 -9.95 10.35 -9.33
C ALA A 43 -9.83 9.18 -10.32
N PRO A 44 -10.88 8.88 -11.13
CA PRO A 44 -10.76 7.92 -12.22
C PRO A 44 -9.61 8.29 -13.16
N ALA A 45 -8.77 7.32 -13.50
CA ALA A 45 -7.59 7.51 -14.33
C ALA A 45 -7.52 6.47 -15.45
N ASN A 46 -6.73 6.76 -16.48
CA ASN A 46 -6.44 5.80 -17.55
C ASN A 46 -5.07 5.15 -17.30
N LEU A 47 -5.08 3.86 -16.97
CA LEU A 47 -3.89 3.08 -16.65
C LEU A 47 -2.87 3.03 -17.80
N SER A 48 -3.32 3.10 -19.05
CA SER A 48 -2.44 3.09 -20.24
C SER A 48 -1.99 4.49 -20.66
N ALA A 49 -2.45 5.56 -20.00
CA ALA A 49 -2.02 6.90 -20.34
C ALA A 49 -0.56 7.12 -19.90
N PRO A 50 0.26 7.86 -20.68
CA PRO A 50 1.62 8.20 -20.27
C PRO A 50 1.70 8.95 -18.94
N THR A 51 0.65 9.65 -18.55
CA THR A 51 0.56 10.39 -17.28
C THR A 51 0.28 9.51 -16.06
N SER A 52 -0.10 8.24 -16.25
CA SER A 52 -0.33 7.33 -15.13
C SER A 52 0.99 7.03 -14.42
N ILE A 53 0.96 7.01 -13.09
CA ILE A 53 2.15 6.76 -12.27
C ILE A 53 2.84 5.43 -12.60
N VAL A 54 2.09 4.40 -12.99
CA VAL A 54 2.64 3.09 -13.39
C VAL A 54 3.50 3.19 -14.66
N ASN A 55 3.20 4.14 -15.55
CA ASN A 55 3.96 4.36 -16.80
C ASN A 55 5.14 5.33 -16.61
N GLN A 56 5.38 5.78 -15.38
CA GLN A 56 6.58 6.51 -14.99
C GLN A 56 7.58 5.52 -14.38
N PRO A 57 8.77 5.31 -14.97
CA PRO A 57 9.77 4.43 -14.38
C PRO A 57 10.24 4.99 -13.04
N LEU A 58 10.05 4.22 -11.96
CA LEU A 58 10.48 4.61 -10.62
C LEU A 58 11.46 3.58 -10.05
N ASN A 59 12.62 4.05 -9.57
CA ASN A 59 13.57 3.17 -8.89
C ASN A 59 13.08 2.84 -7.47
N SER A 60 12.22 1.82 -7.35
CA SER A 60 11.70 1.40 -6.05
C SER A 60 12.73 0.58 -5.28
N THR A 61 13.39 1.20 -4.32
CA THR A 61 14.35 0.50 -3.43
C THR A 61 13.70 -0.03 -2.16
N ASN A 62 12.48 0.42 -1.85
CA ASN A 62 11.76 0.08 -0.63
C ASN A 62 10.28 -0.16 -0.94
N SER A 63 9.80 -1.36 -0.66
CA SER A 63 8.37 -1.67 -0.77
C SER A 63 7.90 -2.56 0.38
N ARG A 64 6.60 -2.48 0.68
CA ARG A 64 5.93 -3.33 1.66
C ARG A 64 4.61 -3.82 1.11
N ILE A 65 4.37 -5.12 1.23
CA ILE A 65 3.20 -5.77 0.66
C ILE A 65 2.39 -6.44 1.77
N PHE A 66 1.07 -6.22 1.76
CA PHE A 66 0.09 -6.91 2.59
C PHE A 66 -0.90 -7.63 1.69
N LEU A 67 -1.14 -8.91 1.96
CA LEU A 67 -2.01 -9.77 1.16
C LEU A 67 -3.18 -10.24 2.02
N ASP A 68 -4.41 -9.97 1.56
CA ASP A 68 -5.66 -10.39 2.18
C ASP A 68 -6.44 -11.31 1.23
N ALA A 69 -6.19 -12.60 1.37
CA ALA A 69 -6.87 -13.65 0.60
C ALA A 69 -8.39 -13.72 0.89
N TYR A 70 -8.84 -13.26 2.06
CA TYR A 70 -10.26 -13.29 2.42
C TYR A 70 -11.09 -12.28 1.62
N LEU A 71 -10.54 -11.06 1.43
CA LEU A 71 -11.16 -10.03 0.59
C LEU A 71 -10.67 -10.07 -0.87
N CYS A 72 -9.74 -10.96 -1.18
CA CYS A 72 -9.00 -10.98 -2.43
C CYS A 72 -8.40 -9.61 -2.78
N SER A 73 -7.74 -9.00 -1.80
CA SER A 73 -7.14 -7.68 -1.92
C SER A 73 -5.68 -7.68 -1.47
N ALA A 74 -4.93 -6.73 -2.00
CA ALA A 74 -3.56 -6.50 -1.56
C ALA A 74 -3.27 -4.99 -1.47
N PHE A 75 -2.39 -4.63 -0.57
CA PHE A 75 -1.83 -3.29 -0.45
C PHE A 75 -0.32 -3.33 -0.65
N THR A 76 0.19 -2.48 -1.53
CA THR A 76 1.62 -2.31 -1.80
C THR A 76 2.00 -0.87 -1.51
N GLN A 77 2.86 -0.65 -0.52
CA GLN A 77 3.56 0.61 -0.32
C GLN A 77 4.84 0.61 -1.15
N ILE A 78 5.15 1.74 -1.80
CA ILE A 78 6.41 1.96 -2.52
C ILE A 78 6.99 3.29 -2.07
N ILE A 79 8.26 3.30 -1.67
CA ILE A 79 8.98 4.51 -1.29
C ILE A 79 10.09 4.75 -2.31
N VAL A 80 10.06 5.91 -2.94
CA VAL A 80 11.00 6.35 -3.97
C VAL A 80 11.68 7.62 -3.44
N PRO A 81 12.78 7.49 -2.68
CA PRO A 81 13.48 8.64 -2.09
C PRO A 81 14.45 9.31 -3.08
N GLU A 82 14.15 9.26 -4.38
CA GLU A 82 14.99 9.81 -5.43
C GLU A 82 15.01 11.35 -5.35
N PRO A 83 16.19 12.01 -5.28
CA PRO A 83 16.26 13.47 -5.13
C PRO A 83 15.67 14.26 -6.30
N SER A 84 15.65 13.70 -7.52
CA SER A 84 15.13 14.43 -8.68
C SER A 84 13.62 14.57 -8.68
N HIS A 85 12.90 13.54 -8.19
CA HIS A 85 11.45 13.60 -8.01
C HIS A 85 11.00 12.46 -7.05
N PRO A 86 10.82 12.75 -5.75
CA PRO A 86 10.52 11.74 -4.75
C PRO A 86 9.04 11.36 -4.69
N TYR A 87 8.73 10.08 -4.46
CA TYR A 87 7.35 9.60 -4.28
C TYR A 87 7.20 8.69 -3.06
N VAL A 88 5.99 8.69 -2.48
CA VAL A 88 5.49 7.58 -1.65
C VAL A 88 4.16 7.15 -2.21
N LEU A 89 4.08 5.90 -2.67
CA LEU A 89 2.89 5.34 -3.29
C LEU A 89 2.20 4.37 -2.34
N GLY A 90 0.87 4.41 -2.31
CA GLY A 90 0.02 3.40 -1.70
C GLY A 90 -0.90 2.80 -2.76
N VAL A 91 -0.68 1.54 -3.12
CA VAL A 91 -1.41 0.85 -4.18
C VAL A 91 -2.31 -0.19 -3.56
N ARG A 92 -3.61 -0.11 -3.79
CA ARG A 92 -4.58 -1.14 -3.40
C ARG A 92 -5.10 -1.84 -4.64
N ILE A 93 -5.11 -3.17 -4.61
CA ILE A 93 -5.82 -3.97 -5.60
C ILE A 93 -6.91 -4.80 -4.97
N GLU A 94 -7.97 -5.05 -5.74
CA GLU A 94 -8.97 -6.08 -5.48
C GLU A 94 -9.06 -6.98 -6.71
N GLY A 95 -9.31 -8.26 -6.49
CA GLY A 95 -9.48 -9.24 -7.56
C GLY A 95 -10.55 -10.28 -7.26
N ASN A 96 -10.60 -11.30 -8.11
CA ASN A 96 -11.54 -12.41 -8.00
C ASN A 96 -10.86 -13.79 -7.94
N GLY A 97 -9.57 -13.82 -7.60
CA GLY A 97 -8.72 -15.00 -7.54
C GLY A 97 -8.06 -15.37 -8.88
N LYS A 98 -8.42 -14.69 -9.97
CA LYS A 98 -7.82 -14.89 -11.30
C LYS A 98 -7.44 -13.58 -11.99
N TYR A 99 -8.27 -12.56 -11.82
CA TYR A 99 -8.09 -11.23 -12.41
C TYR A 99 -8.22 -10.14 -11.35
N VAL A 100 -7.49 -9.06 -11.54
CA VAL A 100 -7.67 -7.80 -10.83
C VAL A 100 -8.89 -7.07 -11.41
N THR A 101 -9.79 -6.67 -10.53
CA THR A 101 -11.04 -5.98 -10.85
C THR A 101 -10.98 -4.49 -10.51
N LYS A 102 -10.11 -4.12 -9.59
CA LYS A 102 -9.93 -2.74 -9.15
C LYS A 102 -8.48 -2.49 -8.76
N MET A 103 -7.95 -1.35 -9.16
CA MET A 103 -6.65 -0.85 -8.73
C MET A 103 -6.79 0.63 -8.37
N GLU A 104 -6.31 1.01 -7.21
CA GLU A 104 -6.34 2.38 -6.71
C GLU A 104 -4.95 2.75 -6.23
N THR A 105 -4.43 3.88 -6.70
CA THR A 105 -3.12 4.36 -6.29
C THR A 105 -3.25 5.73 -5.63
N LEU A 106 -2.73 5.84 -4.41
CA LEU A 106 -2.43 7.12 -3.79
C LEU A 106 -0.98 7.47 -4.13
N VAL A 107 -0.80 8.60 -4.79
CA VAL A 107 0.49 9.15 -5.18
C VAL A 107 0.74 10.35 -4.29
N SER A 108 1.61 10.20 -3.29
CA SER A 108 2.14 11.33 -2.53
C SER A 108 3.44 11.80 -3.15
N ASP A 109 3.53 13.10 -3.39
CA ASP A 109 4.55 13.74 -4.22
C ASP A 109 5.08 15.04 -3.58
N GLU A 110 6.11 15.62 -4.20
CA GLU A 110 6.66 16.91 -3.80
C GLU A 110 5.58 18.00 -3.73
N GLY A 111 5.55 18.72 -2.61
CA GLY A 111 4.55 19.77 -2.33
C GLY A 111 3.34 19.29 -1.51
N ASP A 112 3.15 17.98 -1.35
CA ASP A 112 2.09 17.45 -0.48
C ASP A 112 2.34 17.74 1.01
N TRP A 113 1.25 17.77 1.77
CA TRP A 113 1.27 18.08 3.20
C TRP A 113 2.20 17.15 3.98
N LEU A 114 3.20 17.74 4.63
CA LEU A 114 4.25 17.06 5.39
C LEU A 114 5.09 16.05 4.60
N PHE A 115 5.04 16.04 3.27
CA PHE A 115 5.70 14.99 2.49
C PHE A 115 7.23 14.98 2.67
N ASN A 116 7.79 13.79 2.96
CA ASN A 116 9.23 13.54 3.03
C ASN A 116 9.54 12.07 2.73
N ALA A 117 9.85 11.76 1.47
CA ALA A 117 10.17 10.39 1.04
C ALA A 117 11.47 9.85 1.69
N THR A 118 12.49 10.70 1.88
CA THR A 118 13.75 10.30 2.53
C THR A 118 13.53 9.93 3.99
N GLY A 119 12.70 10.70 4.70
CA GLY A 119 12.26 10.40 6.06
C GLY A 119 11.44 9.11 6.12
N ALA A 120 10.51 8.91 5.19
CA ALA A 120 9.76 7.66 5.08
C ALA A 120 10.68 6.46 4.86
N ALA A 121 11.66 6.57 3.96
CA ALA A 121 12.65 5.53 3.71
C ALA A 121 13.51 5.25 4.95
N TYR A 122 13.96 6.29 5.65
CA TYR A 122 14.73 6.17 6.87
C TYR A 122 13.98 5.37 7.94
N TRP A 123 12.72 5.74 8.24
CA TRP A 123 11.94 5.03 9.25
C TRP A 123 11.54 3.63 8.82
N ASN A 124 11.18 3.43 7.54
CA ASN A 124 10.91 2.10 6.99
C ASN A 124 12.11 1.16 7.16
N SER A 125 13.34 1.65 7.01
CA SER A 125 14.56 0.86 7.20
C SER A 125 14.80 0.37 8.64
N LYS A 126 14.09 0.95 9.63
CA LYS A 126 14.17 0.57 11.04
C LYS A 126 13.16 -0.50 11.43
N GLU A 127 12.19 -0.77 10.57
CA GLU A 127 11.11 -1.71 10.87
C GLU A 127 11.46 -3.12 10.41
N SER A 128 11.01 -4.12 11.18
CA SER A 128 11.12 -5.53 10.84
C SER A 128 9.73 -6.14 10.84
N TRP A 129 9.34 -6.76 9.73
CA TRP A 129 8.02 -7.34 9.51
C TRP A 129 8.11 -8.84 9.18
N PRO A 130 8.68 -9.67 10.06
CA PRO A 130 8.67 -11.11 9.86
C PRO A 130 7.25 -11.66 9.97
N PRO A 131 6.95 -12.83 9.37
CA PRO A 131 5.71 -13.53 9.64
C PRO A 131 5.53 -13.75 11.14
N ILE A 132 4.35 -13.40 11.65
CA ILE A 132 3.98 -13.63 13.06
C ILE A 132 3.76 -15.15 13.26
N PRO A 133 4.32 -15.78 14.30
CA PRO A 133 4.06 -17.19 14.61
C PRO A 133 2.56 -17.46 14.73
N LEU A 134 2.09 -18.61 14.24
CA LEU A 134 0.65 -18.90 14.19
C LEU A 134 -0.05 -18.81 15.55
N ALA A 135 0.64 -19.19 16.63
CA ALA A 135 0.10 -19.11 17.99
C ALA A 135 -0.08 -17.67 18.49
N ASP A 136 0.64 -16.71 17.91
CA ASP A 136 0.61 -15.28 18.26
C ASP A 136 -0.20 -14.46 17.24
N GLN A 137 -0.81 -15.10 16.24
CA GLN A 137 -1.64 -14.41 15.26
C GLN A 137 -3.01 -14.09 15.85
N ASP A 138 -3.30 -12.80 15.97
CA ASP A 138 -4.63 -12.33 16.29
C ASP A 138 -5.67 -12.75 15.24
N THR A 139 -6.91 -12.91 15.67
CA THR A 139 -8.04 -13.14 14.75
C THR A 139 -8.26 -11.93 13.85
N ARG A 140 -8.88 -12.15 12.68
CA ARG A 140 -9.22 -11.08 11.73
C ARG A 140 -10.03 -9.96 12.39
N ASP A 141 -11.00 -10.31 13.23
CA ASP A 141 -11.87 -9.33 13.89
C ASP A 141 -11.09 -8.44 14.86
N VAL A 142 -10.10 -9.00 15.56
CA VAL A 142 -9.20 -8.24 16.45
C VAL A 142 -8.35 -7.25 15.66
N ILE A 143 -7.73 -7.71 14.56
CA ILE A 143 -6.90 -6.84 13.68
C ILE A 143 -7.76 -5.71 13.10
N LYS A 144 -8.97 -6.03 12.63
CA LYS A 144 -9.90 -5.03 12.09
C LYS A 144 -10.31 -4.02 13.16
N ALA A 145 -10.68 -4.47 14.35
CA ALA A 145 -11.06 -3.59 15.46
C ALA A 145 -9.93 -2.62 15.84
N ALA A 146 -8.68 -3.08 15.84
CA ALA A 146 -7.52 -2.22 16.07
C ALA A 146 -7.35 -1.14 14.98
N GLY A 147 -7.51 -1.51 13.71
CA GLY A 147 -7.46 -0.57 12.58
C GLY A 147 -8.61 0.45 12.58
N ASP A 148 -9.83 -0.01 12.84
CA ASP A 148 -11.01 0.85 12.96
C ASP A 148 -10.85 1.83 14.14
N ALA A 149 -10.32 1.38 15.28
CA ALA A 149 -10.03 2.26 16.42
C ALA A 149 -9.03 3.37 16.05
N TYR A 150 -7.98 3.06 15.29
CA TYR A 150 -7.01 4.06 14.84
C TYR A 150 -7.65 5.17 14.00
N LEU A 151 -8.49 4.79 13.02
CA LEU A 151 -9.20 5.76 12.19
C LEU A 151 -10.24 6.55 13.00
N ASN A 152 -11.00 5.88 13.86
CA ASN A 152 -12.01 6.51 14.70
C ASN A 152 -11.42 7.53 15.70
N ARG A 153 -10.16 7.33 16.15
CA ARG A 153 -9.49 8.26 17.06
C ARG A 153 -9.32 9.66 16.48
N PHE A 154 -9.20 9.81 15.16
CA PHE A 154 -9.16 11.12 14.51
C PHE A 154 -10.46 11.92 14.67
N GLY A 155 -11.60 11.24 14.76
CA GLY A 155 -12.90 11.87 15.04
C GLY A 155 -13.26 11.94 16.52
N ASN A 156 -12.61 11.13 17.36
CA ASN A 156 -12.87 11.06 18.80
C ASN A 156 -11.63 10.62 19.58
N VAL A 157 -10.96 11.57 20.24
CA VAL A 157 -9.73 11.34 21.03
C VAL A 157 -9.92 10.40 22.23
N ASN A 158 -11.15 10.06 22.62
CA ASN A 158 -11.40 9.10 23.69
C ASN A 158 -11.39 7.63 23.21
N VAL A 159 -11.28 7.38 21.89
CA VAL A 159 -11.18 6.01 21.35
C VAL A 159 -9.80 5.43 21.65
N THR A 160 -9.72 4.47 22.57
CA THR A 160 -8.47 3.76 22.86
C THR A 160 -8.03 2.92 21.67
N VAL A 161 -6.78 3.10 21.25
CA VAL A 161 -6.15 2.30 20.19
C VAL A 161 -5.11 1.40 20.84
N PRO A 162 -5.04 0.10 20.48
CA PRO A 162 -4.08 -0.83 21.06
C PRO A 162 -2.68 -0.63 20.45
N PHE A 163 -2.06 0.53 20.67
CA PHE A 163 -0.70 0.80 20.22
C PHE A 163 0.29 -0.15 20.91
N GLY A 164 1.25 -0.68 20.14
CA GLY A 164 2.42 -1.35 20.73
C GLY A 164 3.25 -0.37 21.57
N THR A 165 4.11 -0.87 22.46
CA THR A 165 5.09 -0.02 23.17
C THR A 165 6.47 -0.65 23.09
N PRO A 166 7.50 0.08 22.60
CA PRO A 166 7.43 1.46 22.07
C PRO A 166 6.77 1.52 20.68
N CYS A 167 5.86 2.49 20.45
CA CYS A 167 5.29 2.79 19.13
C CYS A 167 5.55 4.24 18.75
N ALA A 168 5.89 4.46 17.49
CA ALA A 168 5.97 5.78 16.87
C ALA A 168 4.97 5.83 15.72
N ARG A 169 4.19 6.91 15.63
CA ARG A 169 3.36 7.15 14.45
C ARG A 169 4.23 7.82 13.40
N LEU A 170 4.31 7.23 12.21
CA LEU A 170 4.96 7.87 11.06
C LEU A 170 3.95 8.73 10.32
N GLU A 171 4.24 10.03 10.21
CA GLU A 171 3.43 10.99 9.45
C GLU A 171 4.33 11.81 8.55
N GLY A 172 4.06 11.81 7.24
CA GLY A 172 4.84 12.58 6.29
C GLY A 172 6.35 12.28 6.36
N GLY A 173 6.72 11.02 6.61
CA GLY A 173 8.13 10.64 6.77
C GLY A 173 8.80 11.10 8.07
N SER A 174 8.05 11.59 9.06
CA SER A 174 8.55 11.95 10.39
C SER A 174 7.96 11.03 11.46
N ALA A 175 8.80 10.52 12.38
CA ALA A 175 8.31 9.85 13.56
C ALA A 175 7.77 10.86 14.57
N LYS A 176 6.57 10.60 15.05
CA LYS A 176 5.98 11.24 16.21
C LYS A 176 6.10 10.25 17.37
N TYR A 177 6.55 10.73 18.52
CA TYR A 177 6.67 9.97 19.76
C TYR A 177 5.82 10.66 20.82
N GLY A 178 5.00 9.90 21.54
CA GLY A 178 4.09 10.43 22.55
C GLY A 178 2.97 9.45 22.84
N VAL A 179 2.31 9.61 23.99
CA VAL A 179 1.14 8.79 24.36
C VAL A 179 0.00 9.21 23.43
N TYR A 180 -0.35 8.32 22.50
CA TYR A 180 -1.36 8.56 21.49
C TYR A 180 -2.76 8.48 22.02
#